data_AF-A0A0A2BU10-F1
#
_entry.id   AF-A0A0A2BU10-F1
#
_cell.length_a   1.000
_cell.length_b   1.000
_cell.length_c   1.000
_cell.angle_alpha   90.00
_cell.angle_beta   90.00
_cell.angle_gamma   90.00
#
_symmetry.space_group_name_H-M   'P 1'
#
loop_
_entity.id
_entity.type
_entity.pdbx_description
1 polymer ?
#
loop_
_entity_poly.entity_id
_entity_poly.type
_entity_poly.pdbx_seq_one_letter_code
_entity_poly.pdbx_strand_id
1 'polypeptide(L)'
;MFIAMEITPDFAKECREDALRKYEDEQQKVGLKMMMMGYYKAKSLLSEEGLKKVFEIDKKRASDEVFNKEFSQKMWLSTEEVWSEVLGKLMIKVTDAYGLKREHDIKFDLPDEDPNLDFFV
;
A
#
# COMPACT_ATOMS: atom_id res chain seq x y z
N MET A 1 28.05 15.36 -25.49
CA MET A 1 26.87 15.97 -26.14
C MET A 1 25.65 15.26 -25.59
N PHE A 2 24.97 15.86 -24.61
CA PHE A 2 23.71 15.31 -24.11
C PHE A 2 22.62 15.73 -25.10
N ILE A 3 22.00 14.76 -25.78
CA ILE A 3 20.82 15.03 -26.58
C ILE A 3 19.71 15.31 -25.57
N ALA A 4 19.25 16.56 -25.52
CA ALA A 4 18.03 16.88 -24.79
C ALA A 4 16.90 16.12 -25.47
N MET A 5 16.37 15.10 -24.80
CA MET A 5 15.21 14.36 -25.29
C MET A 5 14.00 15.31 -25.14
N GLU A 6 13.50 15.83 -26.25
CA GLU A 6 12.27 16.63 -26.22
C GLU A 6 11.09 15.72 -25.87
N ILE A 7 10.52 15.93 -24.69
CA ILE A 7 9.31 15.23 -24.26
C ILE A 7 8.12 15.86 -24.97
N THR A 8 7.52 15.11 -25.90
CA THR A 8 6.27 15.52 -26.54
C THR A 8 5.09 15.29 -25.59
N PRO A 9 3.97 16.03 -25.75
CA PRO A 9 2.77 15.81 -24.97
C PRO A 9 2.25 14.37 -25.03
N ASP A 10 2.33 13.74 -26.22
CA ASP A 10 1.90 12.37 -26.45
C ASP A 10 2.79 11.37 -25.71
N PHE A 11 4.12 11.55 -25.78
CA PHE A 11 5.06 10.70 -25.04
C PHE A 11 4.89 10.85 -23.52
N ALA A 12 4.69 12.07 -23.02
CA ALA A 12 4.40 12.31 -21.60
C ALA A 12 3.10 11.64 -21.14
N LYS A 13 2.08 11.63 -22.00
CA LYS A 13 0.81 10.93 -21.73
C LYS A 13 1.03 9.43 -21.66
N GLU A 14 1.70 8.84 -22.65
CA GLU A 14 1.99 7.40 -22.71
C GLU A 14 2.79 6.94 -21.48
N CYS A 15 3.80 7.69 -21.07
CA CYS A 15 4.59 7.39 -19.88
C CYS A 15 3.76 7.39 -18.60
N ARG A 16 2.80 8.33 -18.45
CA ARG A 16 1.91 8.38 -17.27
C ARG A 16 0.91 7.24 -17.26
N GLU A 17 0.32 6.92 -18.40
CA GLU A 17 -0.65 5.82 -18.53
C GLU A 17 0.02 4.45 -18.29
N ASP A 18 1.21 4.24 -18.85
CA ASP A 18 1.98 3.02 -18.61
C ASP A 18 2.39 2.87 -17.14
N ALA A 19 2.86 3.96 -16.51
CA ALA A 19 3.21 3.97 -15.09
C ALA A 19 2.00 3.71 -14.19
N LEU A 20 0.83 4.31 -14.48
CA LEU A 20 -0.39 4.10 -13.72
C LEU A 20 -0.86 2.64 -13.81
N ARG A 21 -0.88 2.07 -15.02
CA ARG A 21 -1.25 0.66 -15.21
C ARG A 21 -0.32 -0.28 -14.45
N LYS A 22 0.99 -0.05 -14.51
CA LYS A 22 1.97 -0.85 -13.74
C LYS A 22 1.78 -0.69 -12.24
N TYR A 23 1.45 0.52 -11.78
CA TYR A 23 1.12 0.78 -10.39
C TYR A 23 -0.11 -0.02 -9.95
N GLU A 24 -1.21 0.03 -10.70
CA GLU A 24 -2.45 -0.69 -10.39
C GLU A 24 -2.23 -2.20 -10.34
N ASP A 25 -1.46 -2.75 -11.29
CA ASP A 25 -1.08 -4.16 -11.34
C ASP A 25 -0.26 -4.59 -10.11
N GLU A 26 0.66 -3.75 -9.64
CA GLU A 26 1.50 -4.06 -8.47
C GLU A 26 0.78 -3.82 -7.15
N GLN A 27 -0.13 -2.84 -7.07
CA GLN A 27 -0.88 -2.50 -5.86
C GLN A 27 -1.63 -3.71 -5.31
N GLN A 28 -2.32 -4.46 -6.18
CA GLN A 28 -3.05 -5.66 -5.77
C GLN A 28 -2.11 -6.74 -5.20
N LYS A 29 -0.96 -6.97 -5.84
CA LYS A 29 0.02 -7.98 -5.43
C LYS A 29 0.65 -7.63 -4.09
N VAL A 30 1.01 -6.35 -3.90
CA VAL A 30 1.61 -5.85 -2.66
C VAL A 30 0.59 -5.87 -1.53
N GLY A 31 -0.63 -5.42 -1.76
CA GLY A 31 -1.71 -5.45 -0.76
C GLY A 31 -1.95 -6.86 -0.22
N LEU A 32 -2.04 -7.87 -1.11
CA LEU A 32 -2.19 -9.27 -0.69
C LEU A 32 -1.00 -9.76 0.15
N LYS A 33 0.24 -9.44 -0.27
CA LYS A 33 1.45 -9.82 0.48
C LYS A 33 1.49 -9.17 1.86
N MET A 34 1.18 -7.87 1.95
CA MET A 34 1.12 -7.15 3.23
C MET A 34 0.08 -7.75 4.17
N MET A 35 -1.12 -8.03 3.67
CA MET A 35 -2.17 -8.67 4.46
C MET A 35 -1.70 -10.03 5.02
N MET A 36 -1.07 -10.87 4.18
CA MET A 36 -0.52 -12.16 4.61
C MET A 36 0.59 -12.01 5.65
N MET A 37 1.53 -11.10 5.42
CA MET A 37 2.62 -10.82 6.35
C MET A 37 2.10 -10.35 7.70
N GLY A 38 1.13 -9.42 7.70
CA GLY A 38 0.48 -8.92 8.91
C GLY A 38 -0.22 -10.04 9.68
N TYR A 39 -0.97 -10.90 8.98
CA TYR A 39 -1.63 -12.05 9.59
C TYR A 39 -0.64 -13.03 10.23
N TYR A 40 0.42 -13.41 9.54
CA TYR A 40 1.42 -14.34 10.08
C TYR A 40 2.21 -13.72 11.23
N LYS A 41 2.59 -12.44 11.11
CA LYS A 41 3.28 -11.74 12.19
C LYS A 41 2.40 -11.63 13.42
N ALA A 42 1.14 -11.25 13.28
CA ALA A 42 0.19 -11.23 14.39
C ALA A 42 0.07 -12.62 15.04
N LYS A 43 -0.17 -13.67 14.24
CA LYS A 43 -0.25 -15.05 14.74
C LYS A 43 0.99 -15.50 15.49
N SER A 44 2.18 -15.12 15.03
CA SER A 44 3.45 -15.49 15.66
C SER A 44 3.64 -14.89 17.06
N LEU A 45 2.86 -13.86 17.42
CA LEU A 45 2.93 -13.14 18.68
C LEU A 45 1.77 -13.48 19.64
N LEU A 46 0.86 -14.37 19.24
CA LEU A 46 -0.31 -14.70 20.05
C LEU A 46 0.05 -15.59 21.23
N SER A 47 -0.59 -15.32 22.37
CA SER A 47 -0.70 -16.28 23.46
C SER A 47 -1.59 -17.47 23.07
N GLU A 48 -1.60 -18.52 23.89
CA GLU A 48 -2.53 -19.64 23.72
C GLU A 48 -4.00 -19.20 23.67
N GLU A 49 -4.38 -18.22 24.49
CA GLU A 49 -5.74 -17.66 24.48
C GLU A 49 -6.02 -16.91 23.16
N GLY A 50 -5.05 -16.15 22.65
CA GLY A 50 -5.15 -15.49 21.35
C GLY A 50 -5.31 -16.49 20.22
N LEU A 51 -4.55 -17.59 20.23
CA LEU A 51 -4.66 -18.66 19.24
C LEU A 51 -6.05 -19.32 19.26
N LYS A 52 -6.64 -19.53 20.44
CA LYS A 52 -8.03 -20.05 20.56
C LYS A 52 -9.03 -19.14 19.87
N LYS A 53 -8.96 -17.83 20.11
CA LYS A 53 -9.85 -16.84 19.47
C LYS A 53 -9.71 -16.84 17.96
N VAL A 54 -8.46 -16.86 17.46
CA VAL A 54 -8.22 -16.90 16.01
C VAL A 54 -8.72 -18.20 15.40
N PHE A 55 -8.58 -19.33 16.08
CA PHE A 55 -9.10 -20.60 15.62
C PHE A 55 -10.64 -20.61 15.52
N GLU A 56 -11.35 -20.01 16.47
CA GLU A 56 -12.81 -19.85 16.41
C GLU A 56 -13.24 -18.98 15.23
N ILE A 57 -12.53 -17.88 14.98
CA ILE A 57 -12.77 -17.01 13.82
C ILE A 57 -12.49 -17.76 12.53
N ASP A 58 -11.35 -18.45 12.40
CA ASP A 58 -10.98 -19.21 11.21
C ASP A 58 -12.00 -20.33 10.93
N LYS A 59 -12.52 -21.00 11.97
CA LYS A 59 -13.64 -21.95 11.85
C LYS A 59 -14.91 -21.30 11.32
N LYS A 60 -15.30 -20.15 11.89
CA LYS A 60 -16.48 -19.42 11.45
C LYS A 60 -16.37 -19.00 9.98
N ARG A 61 -15.20 -18.52 9.57
CA ARG A 61 -14.90 -18.16 8.17
C ARG A 61 -15.04 -19.35 7.22
N ALA A 62 -14.67 -20.56 7.65
CA ALA A 62 -14.79 -21.75 6.83
C ALA A 62 -16.24 -22.22 6.66
N SER A 63 -17.12 -21.93 7.62
CA SER A 63 -18.52 -22.39 7.62
C SER A 63 -19.55 -21.34 7.19
N ASP A 64 -19.20 -20.06 7.21
CA ASP A 64 -20.10 -18.93 6.93
C ASP A 64 -19.48 -18.02 5.86
N GLU A 65 -20.02 -18.14 4.63
CA GLU A 65 -19.55 -17.40 3.46
C GLU A 65 -19.77 -15.89 3.60
N VAL A 66 -20.90 -15.47 4.20
CA VAL A 66 -21.22 -14.05 4.41
C VAL A 66 -20.21 -13.44 5.37
N PHE A 67 -19.99 -14.10 6.51
CA PHE A 67 -18.98 -13.68 7.47
C PHE A 67 -17.58 -13.66 6.85
N ASN A 68 -17.22 -14.66 6.04
CA ASN A 68 -15.92 -14.71 5.38
C ASN A 68 -15.73 -13.54 4.40
N LYS A 69 -16.76 -13.20 3.64
CA LYS A 69 -16.72 -12.06 2.71
C LYS A 69 -16.56 -10.74 3.45
N GLU A 70 -17.36 -10.49 4.49
CA GLU A 70 -17.28 -9.29 5.31
C GLU A 70 -15.92 -9.17 6.00
N PHE A 71 -15.42 -10.26 6.57
CA PHE A 71 -14.11 -10.30 7.22
C PHE A 71 -13.00 -9.98 6.20
N SER A 72 -13.04 -10.60 5.02
CA SER A 72 -12.03 -10.38 3.98
C SER A 72 -12.05 -8.95 3.44
N GLN A 73 -13.24 -8.36 3.25
CA GLN A 73 -13.40 -6.95 2.88
C GLN A 73 -12.84 -6.02 3.95
N LYS A 74 -13.14 -6.27 5.23
CA LYS A 74 -12.61 -5.48 6.33
C LYS A 74 -11.08 -5.55 6.38
N MET A 75 -10.50 -6.74 6.25
CA MET A 75 -9.04 -6.91 6.24
C MET A 75 -8.39 -6.23 5.03
N TRP A 76 -9.05 -6.27 3.87
CA TRP A 76 -8.59 -5.56 2.68
C TRP A 76 -8.56 -4.05 2.90
N LEU A 77 -9.67 -3.47 3.37
CA LEU A 77 -9.77 -2.02 3.63
C LEU A 77 -8.73 -1.55 4.65
N SER A 78 -8.54 -2.28 5.76
CA SER A 78 -7.49 -1.95 6.73
C SER A 78 -6.08 -2.06 6.15
N THR A 79 -5.85 -3.01 5.23
CA THR A 79 -4.56 -3.14 4.55
C THR A 79 -4.34 -1.98 3.57
N GLU A 80 -5.37 -1.59 2.82
CA GLU A 80 -5.34 -0.47 1.88
C GLU A 80 -5.10 0.86 2.58
N GLU A 81 -5.74 1.09 3.73
CA GLU A 81 -5.54 2.28 4.57
C GLU A 81 -4.07 2.41 5.00
N VAL A 82 -3.51 1.36 5.62
CA VAL A 82 -2.10 1.36 6.08
C VAL A 82 -1.13 1.45 4.90
N TRP A 83 -1.40 0.73 3.81
CA TRP A 83 -0.53 0.77 2.63
C TRP A 83 -0.53 2.15 1.97
N SER A 84 -1.67 2.83 1.89
CA SER A 84 -1.76 4.15 1.28
C SER A 84 -0.89 5.17 2.01
N GLU A 85 -0.84 5.10 3.35
CA GLU A 85 0.04 5.95 4.15
C GLU A 85 1.54 5.66 3.88
N VAL A 86 1.91 4.38 3.88
CA VAL A 86 3.29 3.94 3.61
C VAL A 86 3.72 4.30 2.19
N LEU A 87 2.84 4.11 1.21
CA LEU A 87 3.07 4.45 -0.18
C LEU A 87 3.27 5.96 -0.36
N GLY A 88 2.45 6.80 0.29
CA GLY A 88 2.62 8.25 0.28
C GLY A 88 4.02 8.67 0.78
N LYS A 89 4.46 8.07 1.90
CA LYS A 89 5.82 8.28 2.44
C LYS A 89 6.91 7.81 1.48
N LEU A 90 6.74 6.66 0.83
CA LEU A 90 7.67 6.15 -0.18
C LEU A 90 7.74 7.07 -1.40
N MET A 91 6.60 7.55 -1.90
CA MET A 91 6.51 8.47 -3.03
C MET A 91 7.27 9.77 -2.76
N ILE A 92 7.17 10.32 -1.54
CA ILE A 92 7.96 11.46 -1.10
C ILE A 92 9.46 11.16 -1.22
N LYS A 93 9.92 10.03 -0.65
CA LYS A 93 11.35 9.66 -0.69
C LYS A 93 11.86 9.43 -2.10
N VAL A 94 11.05 8.82 -2.97
CA VAL A 94 11.39 8.63 -4.39
C VAL A 94 11.49 9.98 -5.10
N THR A 95 10.52 10.88 -4.87
CA THR A 95 10.49 12.23 -5.45
C THR A 95 11.73 13.04 -5.04
N ASP A 96 12.07 13.01 -3.75
CA ASP A 96 13.25 13.68 -3.19
C ASP A 96 14.55 13.10 -3.81
N ALA A 97 14.62 11.78 -3.99
CA ALA A 97 15.77 11.11 -4.59
C ALA A 97 15.97 11.48 -6.07
N TYR A 98 14.90 11.76 -6.80
CA TYR A 98 14.96 12.30 -8.17
C TYR A 98 15.25 13.82 -8.21
N GLY A 99 15.27 14.51 -7.06
CA GLY A 99 15.45 15.96 -6.99
C GLY A 99 14.26 16.75 -7.52
N LEU A 100 13.07 16.14 -7.56
CA LEU A 100 11.85 16.76 -8.09
C LEU A 100 11.23 17.70 -7.05
N LYS A 101 10.82 18.88 -7.50
CA LYS A 101 10.14 19.88 -6.66
C LYS A 101 8.65 19.57 -6.59
N ARG A 102 8.14 19.51 -5.36
CA ARG A 102 6.69 19.43 -5.09
C ARG A 102 5.98 20.63 -5.75
N GLU A 103 4.77 20.40 -6.26
CA GLU A 103 3.90 21.38 -6.94
C GLU A 103 4.39 21.90 -8.31
N HIS A 104 5.69 21.83 -8.61
CA HIS A 104 6.27 22.19 -9.90
C HIS A 104 6.46 20.96 -10.80
N ASP A 105 7.20 19.96 -10.32
CA ASP A 105 7.56 18.78 -11.09
C ASP A 105 6.58 17.62 -10.86
N ILE A 106 5.89 17.63 -9.72
CA ILE A 106 4.96 16.57 -9.32
C ILE A 106 3.72 17.14 -8.63
N LYS A 107 2.56 16.54 -8.92
CA LYS A 107 1.27 16.95 -8.36
C LYS A 107 0.64 15.75 -7.67
N PHE A 108 0.52 15.80 -6.36
CA PHE A 108 -0.29 14.88 -5.56
C PHE A 108 -0.76 15.57 -4.28
N ASP A 109 -1.99 15.24 -3.86
CA ASP A 109 -2.50 15.58 -2.53
C ASP A 109 -1.89 14.57 -1.54
N LEU A 110 -0.90 14.99 -0.77
CA LEU A 110 -0.32 14.16 0.29
C LEU A 110 -1.19 14.26 1.55
N PRO A 111 -1.36 13.16 2.32
CA PRO A 111 -1.80 13.29 3.71
C PRO A 111 -0.76 14.12 4.47
N ASP A 112 -1.22 15.07 5.29
CA ASP A 112 -0.36 15.97 6.06
C ASP A 112 0.76 15.18 6.76
N GLU A 113 2.00 15.64 6.60
CA GLU A 113 3.15 15.08 7.35
C GLU A 113 2.87 15.28 8.85
N ASP A 114 2.40 14.25 9.56
CA ASP A 114 2.39 14.28 11.03
C ASP A 114 3.83 14.13 11.52
N PRO A 115 4.43 15.17 12.14
CA PRO A 115 5.79 15.15 12.62
C PRO A 115 6.02 14.18 13.79
N ASN A 116 4.99 13.50 14.31
CA ASN A 116 5.10 12.56 15.43
C ASN A 116 5.08 11.07 15.03
N LEU A 117 5.05 10.72 13.74
CA LEU A 117 5.16 9.33 13.29
C LEU A 117 6.63 8.89 13.23
N ASP A 118 7.31 8.94 14.37
CA ASP A 118 8.52 8.18 14.65
C ASP A 118 8.13 6.69 14.68
N PHE A 119 8.35 5.99 13.56
CA PHE A 119 8.42 4.53 13.62
C PHE A 119 9.68 4.16 14.40
N PHE A 120 9.48 3.75 15.66
CA PHE A 120 10.51 3.18 16.51
C PHE A 120 11.34 2.11 15.76
N VAL A 121 12.65 2.15 16.02
CA VAL A 121 13.70 1.16 15.69
C VAL A 121 13.26 -0.27 16.00
#